data_AF-A0A656QBR3-F1
#
_entry.id   AF-A0A656QBR3-F1
#
_cell.length_a   1.000
_cell.length_b   1.000
_cell.length_c   1.000
_cell.angle_alpha   90.00
_cell.angle_beta   90.00
_cell.angle_gamma   90.00
#
_symmetry.space_group_name_H-M   'P 1'
#
loop_
_entity.id
_entity.type
_entity.pdbx_description
1 polymer ?
#
loop_
_entity_poly.entity_id
_entity_poly.type
_entity_poly.pdbx_seq_one_letter_code
_entity_poly.pdbx_strand_id
1 'polypeptide(L)'
;MYTQSLDLPSATSAAESHEAAASAAQTRFDAVMQADGKIEPQDWMPEAYRKTLVRQISQHAHSEIIGMQPEGNWISRAPSLKRKAILLAKVQDEGGHGLYLYSAAETLGVSRDQLVAALHAGKAKYSSIFNYPTPTWAD
;
A
#
# COMPACT_ATOMS: atom_id res chain seq x y z
N MET A 1 -53.07 -7.16 -31.85
CA MET A 1 -51.69 -7.58 -31.53
C MET A 1 -50.95 -6.35 -31.00
N TYR A 2 -51.03 -6.10 -29.69
CA TYR A 2 -50.30 -5.00 -29.04
C TYR A 2 -48.88 -5.51 -28.73
N THR A 3 -47.90 -5.12 -29.53
CA THR A 3 -46.48 -5.24 -29.16
C THR A 3 -46.09 -3.98 -28.42
N GLN A 4 -46.08 -4.05 -27.09
CA GLN A 4 -45.39 -3.08 -26.23
C GLN A 4 -43.91 -3.05 -26.64
N SER A 5 -43.45 -1.92 -27.17
CA SER A 5 -42.03 -1.59 -27.23
C SER A 5 -41.53 -1.54 -25.78
N LEU A 6 -40.62 -2.45 -25.43
CA LEU A 6 -39.84 -2.34 -24.21
C LEU A 6 -39.01 -1.06 -24.33
N ASP A 7 -39.37 -0.03 -23.56
CA ASP A 7 -38.56 1.18 -23.39
C ASP A 7 -37.22 0.76 -22.77
N LEU A 8 -36.22 0.59 -23.64
CA LEU A 8 -34.85 0.41 -23.21
C LEU A 8 -34.35 1.77 -22.70
N PRO A 9 -33.77 1.83 -21.50
CA PRO A 9 -33.27 3.08 -20.94
C PRO A 9 -32.26 3.73 -21.90
N SER A 10 -32.45 5.02 -22.16
CA SER A 10 -31.53 5.84 -22.95
C SER A 10 -30.14 5.83 -22.32
N ALA A 11 -29.09 5.96 -23.14
CA ALA A 11 -27.71 6.12 -22.66
C ALA A 11 -27.57 7.26 -21.62
N THR A 12 -28.42 8.29 -21.73
CA THR A 12 -28.49 9.40 -20.77
C THR A 12 -29.00 8.96 -19.39
N SER A 13 -30.07 8.16 -19.32
CA SER A 13 -30.60 7.68 -18.03
C SER A 13 -29.66 6.70 -17.33
N ALA A 14 -28.90 5.93 -18.11
CA ALA A 14 -27.85 5.07 -17.56
C ALA A 14 -26.70 5.89 -16.95
N ALA A 15 -26.23 6.93 -17.63
CA ALA A 15 -25.18 7.82 -17.12
C ALA A 15 -25.60 8.56 -15.85
N GLU A 16 -26.81 9.12 -15.82
CA GLU A 16 -27.39 9.78 -14.64
C GLU A 16 -27.51 8.83 -13.44
N SER A 17 -27.92 7.57 -13.68
CA SER A 17 -28.00 6.56 -12.63
C SER A 17 -26.63 6.18 -12.05
N HIS A 18 -25.58 6.12 -12.89
CA HIS A 18 -24.21 5.86 -12.45
C HIS A 18 -23.65 7.01 -11.61
N GLU A 19 -23.93 8.26 -12.00
CA GLU A 19 -23.48 9.45 -11.27
C GLU A 19 -24.19 9.58 -9.91
N ALA A 20 -25.49 9.30 -9.87
CA ALA A 20 -26.25 9.24 -8.62
C ALA A 20 -25.75 8.14 -7.68
N ALA A 21 -25.43 6.95 -8.22
CA ALA A 21 -24.86 5.84 -7.44
C ALA A 21 -23.46 6.17 -6.89
N ALA A 22 -22.61 6.83 -7.67
CA ALA A 22 -21.30 7.30 -7.23
C ALA A 22 -21.42 8.34 -6.11
N SER A 23 -22.37 9.27 -6.20
CA SER A 23 -22.67 10.27 -5.16
C SER A 23 -23.13 9.62 -3.85
N ALA A 24 -23.98 8.59 -3.91
CA ALA A 24 -24.42 7.85 -2.73
C ALA A 24 -23.27 7.08 -2.06
N ALA A 25 -22.40 6.45 -2.85
CA ALA A 25 -21.23 5.73 -2.34
C ALA A 25 -20.22 6.68 -1.68
N GLN A 26 -19.98 7.85 -2.27
CA GLN A 26 -19.16 8.93 -1.67
C GLN A 26 -19.74 9.39 -0.33
N THR A 27 -21.04 9.65 -0.26
CA THR A 27 -21.71 10.06 0.98
C THR A 27 -21.54 9.02 2.09
N ARG A 28 -21.66 7.72 1.77
CA ARG A 28 -21.41 6.64 2.73
C ARG A 28 -19.96 6.60 3.20
N PHE A 29 -19.00 6.73 2.28
CA PHE A 29 -17.58 6.78 2.62
C PHE A 29 -17.28 7.94 3.57
N ASP A 30 -17.79 9.14 3.28
CA ASP A 30 -17.56 10.33 4.12
C ASP A 30 -18.16 10.15 5.52
N ALA A 31 -19.33 9.53 5.64
CA ALA A 31 -19.95 9.22 6.92
C ALA A 31 -19.12 8.21 7.75
N VAL A 32 -18.54 7.19 7.11
CA VAL A 32 -17.63 6.24 7.78
C VAL A 32 -16.39 6.97 8.30
N MET A 33 -15.79 7.85 7.48
CA MET A 33 -14.60 8.62 7.87
C MET A 33 -14.90 9.60 9.01
N GLN A 34 -16.05 10.29 9.00
CA GLN A 34 -16.46 11.21 10.07
C GLN A 34 -16.70 10.51 11.40
N ALA A 35 -17.03 9.22 11.38
CA ALA A 35 -17.25 8.40 12.56
C ALA A 35 -15.98 7.66 13.04
N ASP A 36 -14.79 7.99 12.50
CA ASP A 36 -13.55 7.24 12.72
C ASP A 36 -13.69 5.73 12.43
N GLY A 37 -14.54 5.40 11.46
CA GLY A 37 -14.74 4.02 11.01
C GLY A 37 -13.57 3.50 10.18
N LYS A 38 -13.54 2.17 10.01
CA LYS A 38 -12.55 1.48 9.17
C LYS A 38 -13.11 1.28 7.76
N ILE A 39 -12.23 1.43 6.76
CA ILE A 39 -12.48 1.04 5.38
C ILE A 39 -11.80 -0.30 5.15
N GLU A 40 -12.59 -1.34 4.86
CA GLU A 40 -12.11 -2.69 4.60
C GLU A 40 -11.92 -2.93 3.08
N PRO A 41 -11.19 -3.97 2.65
CA PRO A 41 -10.84 -4.16 1.24
C PRO A 41 -12.02 -4.26 0.26
N GLN A 42 -13.15 -4.79 0.71
CA GLN A 42 -14.37 -4.96 -0.09
C GLN A 42 -15.24 -3.70 -0.13
N ASP A 43 -14.97 -2.72 0.73
CA ASP A 43 -15.73 -1.49 0.77
C ASP A 43 -15.44 -0.64 -0.49
N TRP A 44 -16.48 0.04 -0.95
CA TRP A 44 -16.28 1.10 -1.93
C TRP A 44 -15.45 2.22 -1.29
N MET A 45 -14.48 2.73 -2.04
CA MET A 45 -13.67 3.88 -1.66
C MET A 45 -13.32 4.70 -2.91
N PRO A 46 -13.07 6.02 -2.77
CA PRO A 46 -12.66 6.84 -3.90
C PRO A 46 -11.38 6.31 -4.56
N GLU A 47 -11.31 6.36 -5.89
CA GLU A 47 -10.14 5.84 -6.62
C GLU A 47 -8.84 6.58 -6.26
N ALA A 48 -8.93 7.90 -6.02
CA ALA A 48 -7.80 8.69 -5.56
C ALA A 48 -7.32 8.28 -4.15
N TYR A 49 -8.25 7.86 -3.28
CA TYR A 49 -7.94 7.35 -1.95
C TYR A 49 -7.21 6.00 -2.06
N ARG A 50 -7.75 5.06 -2.85
CA ARG A 50 -7.12 3.75 -3.12
C ARG A 50 -5.70 3.91 -3.68
N LYS A 51 -5.53 4.72 -4.73
CA LYS A 51 -4.21 4.99 -5.33
C LYS A 51 -3.22 5.59 -4.35
N THR A 52 -3.68 6.50 -3.48
CA THR A 52 -2.82 7.13 -2.47
C THR A 52 -2.39 6.13 -1.40
N LEU A 53 -3.30 5.26 -0.93
CA LEU A 53 -2.96 4.20 0.01
C LEU A 53 -2.01 3.19 -0.60
N VAL A 54 -2.25 2.73 -1.84
CA VAL A 54 -1.31 1.87 -2.57
C VAL A 54 0.07 2.51 -2.61
N ARG A 55 0.16 3.80 -2.98
CA ARG A 55 1.42 4.53 -3.01
C ARG A 55 2.09 4.59 -1.64
N GLN A 56 1.36 4.89 -0.56
CA GLN A 56 1.95 5.03 0.77
C GLN A 56 2.37 3.68 1.36
N ILE A 57 1.48 2.68 1.34
CA ILE A 57 1.73 1.35 1.91
C ILE A 57 2.86 0.65 1.15
N SER A 58 2.88 0.74 -0.19
CA SER A 58 4.00 0.17 -0.98
C SER A 58 5.33 0.83 -0.66
N GLN A 59 5.39 2.16 -0.56
CA GLN A 59 6.62 2.86 -0.21
C GLN A 59 7.05 2.60 1.23
N HIS A 60 6.11 2.33 2.13
CA HIS A 60 6.39 1.84 3.48
C HIS A 60 7.01 0.43 3.41
N ALA A 61 6.41 -0.49 2.66
CA ALA A 61 6.95 -1.84 2.45
C ALA A 61 8.36 -1.80 1.83
N HIS A 62 8.58 -0.95 0.83
CA HIS A 62 9.89 -0.73 0.22
C HIS A 62 10.89 -0.21 1.26
N SER A 63 10.46 0.64 2.18
CA SER A 63 11.31 1.19 3.24
C SER A 63 11.76 0.10 4.21
N GLU A 64 10.90 -0.82 4.61
CA GLU A 64 11.30 -1.98 5.43
C GLU A 64 12.37 -2.81 4.71
N ILE A 65 12.16 -3.14 3.43
CA ILE A 65 13.10 -3.98 2.66
C ILE A 65 14.44 -3.28 2.40
N ILE A 66 14.43 -2.00 2.04
CA ILE A 66 15.67 -1.26 1.77
C ILE A 66 16.42 -0.97 3.08
N GLY A 67 15.71 -0.76 4.19
CA GLY A 67 16.28 -0.52 5.52
C GLY A 67 17.15 -1.66 6.05
N MET A 68 16.86 -2.90 5.63
CA MET A 68 17.68 -4.07 5.95
C MET A 68 19.12 -3.96 5.41
N GLN A 69 19.39 -3.17 4.37
CA GLN A 69 20.71 -3.09 3.72
C GLN A 69 21.77 -2.36 4.57
N PRO A 70 21.56 -1.10 5.01
CA PRO A 70 22.54 -0.39 5.84
C PRO A 70 22.80 -1.09 7.18
N GLU A 71 21.79 -1.71 7.78
CA GLU A 71 21.94 -2.50 9.00
C GLU A 71 22.60 -3.86 8.75
N GLY A 72 22.22 -4.53 7.65
CA GLY A 72 22.80 -5.78 7.19
C GLY A 72 24.32 -5.69 6.99
N ASN A 73 24.82 -4.52 6.60
CA ASN A 73 26.24 -4.22 6.48
C ASN A 73 27.04 -4.48 7.77
N TRP A 74 26.41 -4.42 8.95
CA TRP A 74 27.04 -4.63 10.26
C TRP A 74 26.88 -6.04 10.82
N ILE A 75 26.02 -6.89 10.26
CA ILE A 75 25.74 -8.23 10.80
C ILE A 75 27.03 -9.07 10.96
N SER A 76 27.93 -9.06 9.98
CA SER A 76 29.17 -9.83 10.05
C SER A 76 30.20 -9.23 11.02
N ARG A 77 30.12 -7.92 11.29
CA ARG A 77 31.13 -7.11 12.01
C ARG A 77 30.66 -6.58 13.38
N ALA A 78 29.48 -6.96 13.84
CA ALA A 78 28.98 -6.56 15.15
C ALA A 78 29.98 -6.92 16.28
N PRO A 79 30.19 -6.02 17.27
CA PRO A 79 31.31 -6.10 18.23
C PRO A 79 31.16 -7.18 19.31
N SER A 80 30.00 -7.85 19.37
CA SER A 80 29.77 -8.98 20.26
C SER A 80 28.69 -9.89 19.71
N LEU A 81 28.70 -11.17 20.12
CA LEU A 81 27.66 -12.13 19.73
C LEU A 81 26.26 -11.70 20.20
N LYS A 82 26.15 -11.09 21.40
CA LYS A 82 24.88 -10.56 21.90
C LYS A 82 24.31 -9.50 20.96
N ARG A 83 25.12 -8.53 20.53
CA ARG A 83 24.68 -7.48 19.60
C ARG A 83 24.39 -8.03 18.21
N LYS A 84 25.20 -8.98 17.74
CA LYS A 84 24.97 -9.69 16.47
C LYS A 84 23.61 -10.40 16.45
N ALA A 85 23.28 -11.14 17.51
CA ALA A 85 22.00 -11.85 17.61
C ALA A 85 20.81 -10.89 17.62
N ILE A 86 20.89 -9.77 18.35
CA ILE A 86 19.85 -8.73 18.36
C ILE A 86 19.66 -8.12 16.97
N LEU A 87 20.76 -7.76 16.29
CA LEU A 87 20.69 -7.15 14.96
C LEU A 87 20.10 -8.13 13.93
N LEU A 88 20.49 -9.40 13.97
CA LEU A 88 19.91 -10.45 13.12
C LEU A 88 18.39 -10.57 13.31
N ALA A 89 17.92 -10.62 14.57
CA ALA A 89 16.50 -10.69 14.86
C ALA A 89 15.75 -9.45 14.34
N LYS A 90 16.31 -8.26 14.55
CA LYS A 90 15.72 -7.00 14.04
C LYS A 90 15.59 -7.00 12.52
N VAL A 91 16.67 -7.31 11.79
CA VAL A 91 16.67 -7.33 10.32
C VAL A 91 15.73 -8.43 9.79
N GLN A 92 15.61 -9.56 10.49
CA GLN A 92 14.61 -10.58 10.17
C GLN A 92 13.18 -10.06 10.33
N ASP A 93 12.89 -9.33 11.42
CA ASP A 93 11.58 -8.73 11.68
C ASP A 93 11.20 -7.71 10.60
N GLU A 94 12.15 -6.88 10.12
CA GLU A 94 11.92 -5.96 8.99
C GLU A 94 11.50 -6.69 7.71
N GLY A 95 12.11 -7.84 7.43
CA GLY A 95 11.68 -8.72 6.35
C GLY A 95 10.22 -9.15 6.53
N GLY A 96 9.82 -9.49 7.75
CA GLY A 96 8.43 -9.81 8.11
C GLY A 96 7.47 -8.62 7.97
N HIS A 97 7.86 -7.44 8.45
CA HIS A 97 7.08 -6.21 8.32
C HIS A 97 6.84 -5.83 6.86
N GLY A 98 7.88 -5.93 6.02
CA GLY A 98 7.76 -5.74 4.59
C GLY A 98 6.73 -6.69 3.96
N LEU A 99 6.71 -7.96 4.36
CA LEU A 99 5.69 -8.92 3.91
C LEU A 99 4.28 -8.52 4.34
N TYR A 100 4.07 -8.10 5.59
CA TYR A 100 2.76 -7.63 6.04
C TYR A 100 2.27 -6.43 5.26
N LEU A 101 3.15 -5.45 4.99
CA LEU A 101 2.79 -4.25 4.24
C LEU A 101 2.52 -4.54 2.77
N TYR A 102 3.28 -5.44 2.13
CA TYR A 102 2.94 -5.88 0.77
C TYR A 102 1.57 -6.57 0.75
N SER A 103 1.30 -7.50 1.67
CA SER A 103 -0.01 -8.15 1.77
C SER A 103 -1.15 -7.14 1.96
N ALA A 104 -0.94 -6.10 2.79
CA ALA A 104 -1.91 -5.02 2.98
C ALA A 104 -2.14 -4.23 1.67
N ALA A 105 -1.09 -3.90 0.94
CA ALA A 105 -1.22 -3.22 -0.36
C ALA A 105 -1.94 -4.10 -1.39
N GLU A 106 -1.73 -5.41 -1.40
CA GLU A 106 -2.39 -6.33 -2.32
C GLU A 106 -3.92 -6.37 -2.13
N THR A 107 -4.41 -6.12 -0.91
CA THR A 107 -5.86 -5.97 -0.67
C THR A 107 -6.49 -4.81 -1.44
N LEU A 108 -5.68 -3.88 -1.95
CA LEU A 108 -6.14 -2.72 -2.73
C LEU A 108 -6.12 -2.96 -4.24
N GLY A 109 -5.83 -4.18 -4.71
CA GLY A 109 -5.94 -4.57 -6.12
C GLY A 109 -4.66 -4.44 -6.95
N VAL A 110 -3.50 -4.42 -6.29
CA VAL A 110 -2.18 -4.49 -6.95
C VAL A 110 -1.47 -5.77 -6.53
N SER A 111 -0.45 -6.19 -7.27
CA SER A 111 0.41 -7.32 -6.87
C SER A 111 1.75 -6.84 -6.33
N ARG A 112 2.33 -7.59 -5.40
CA ARG A 112 3.69 -7.33 -4.90
C ARG A 112 4.72 -7.20 -6.03
N ASP A 113 4.63 -8.05 -7.06
CA ASP A 113 5.57 -8.02 -8.20
C ASP A 113 5.53 -6.69 -8.95
N GLN A 114 4.33 -6.12 -9.16
CA GLN A 114 4.19 -4.78 -9.74
C GLN A 114 4.84 -3.71 -8.87
N LEU A 115 4.67 -3.80 -7.55
CA LEU A 115 5.25 -2.85 -6.60
C LEU A 115 6.79 -2.94 -6.59
N VAL A 116 7.34 -4.15 -6.52
CA VAL A 116 8.80 -4.38 -6.55
C VAL A 116 9.39 -3.94 -7.89
N ALA A 117 8.71 -4.21 -9.01
CA ALA A 117 9.15 -3.72 -10.32
C ALA A 117 9.15 -2.18 -10.38
N ALA A 118 8.15 -1.51 -9.80
CA ALA A 118 8.11 -0.05 -9.73
C ALA A 118 9.25 0.53 -8.88
N LEU A 119 9.61 -0.13 -7.77
CA LEU A 119 10.78 0.23 -6.96
C LEU A 119 12.07 0.11 -7.77
N HIS A 120 12.34 -1.03 -8.41
CA HIS A 120 13.54 -1.25 -9.21
C HIS A 120 13.63 -0.32 -10.42
N ALA A 121 12.49 0.08 -11.00
CA ALA A 121 12.44 1.04 -12.10
C ALA A 121 12.56 2.51 -11.63
N GLY A 122 12.71 2.78 -10.33
CA GLY A 122 12.79 4.13 -9.78
C GLY A 122 11.46 4.92 -9.84
N LYS A 123 10.34 4.25 -10.09
CA LYS A 123 9.00 4.86 -10.16
C LYS A 123 8.33 4.96 -8.79
N ALA A 124 8.72 4.09 -7.86
CA ALA A 124 8.33 4.14 -6.45
C ALA A 124 9.53 4.54 -5.59
N LYS A 125 9.23 5.19 -4.45
CA LYS A 125 10.24 5.65 -3.48
C LYS A 125 10.34 4.69 -2.29
N TYR A 126 11.33 4.93 -1.45
CA TYR A 126 11.47 4.41 -0.10
C TYR A 126 11.97 5.55 0.79
N SER A 127 12.02 5.34 2.10
CA SER A 127 12.47 6.35 3.06
C SER A 127 13.90 6.81 2.72
N SER A 128 14.08 8.12 2.64
CA SER A 128 15.36 8.70 2.20
C SER A 128 16.52 8.40 3.14
N ILE A 129 16.25 8.07 4.40
CA ILE A 129 17.27 7.76 5.42
C ILE A 129 18.17 6.58 5.02
N PHE A 130 17.65 5.65 4.22
CA PHE A 130 18.41 4.46 3.82
C PHE A 130 19.39 4.71 2.66
N ASN A 131 19.51 5.96 2.20
CA ASN A 131 20.57 6.37 1.27
C ASN A 131 21.87 6.78 1.96
N TYR A 132 21.89 6.82 3.31
CA TYR A 132 23.07 7.18 4.08
C TYR A 132 23.88 5.93 4.46
N PRO A 133 25.23 5.96 4.37
CA PRO A 133 26.06 4.84 4.77
C PRO A 133 26.15 4.69 6.30
N THR A 134 26.49 3.48 6.77
CA THR A 134 26.75 3.16 8.19
C THR A 134 28.25 2.89 8.43
N PRO A 135 29.11 3.93 8.48
CA PRO A 135 30.57 3.78 8.54
C PRO A 135 31.12 3.19 9.85
N THR A 136 30.43 3.36 10.99
CA THR A 136 30.87 2.84 12.29
C THR A 136 29.76 2.02 12.97
N TRP A 137 30.09 1.27 14.02
CA TRP A 137 29.10 0.50 14.79
C TRP A 137 28.13 1.42 15.58
N ALA A 138 28.49 2.69 15.76
CA ALA A 138 27.62 3.64 16.45
C ALA A 138 26.46 4.13 15.56
N ASP A 139 26.59 4.00 14.24
CA ASP A 139 25.55 4.27 13.24
C ASP A 139 24.48 3.17 13.25
#